data_AF-A0A7C6YYD2-F1
#
_entry.id   AF-A0A7C6YYD2-F1
#
_cell.length_a   1.000
_cell.length_b   1.000
_cell.length_c   1.000
_cell.angle_alpha   90.00
_cell.angle_beta   90.00
_cell.angle_gamma   90.00
#
_symmetry.space_group_name_H-M   'P 1'
#
loop_
_entity.id
_entity.type
_entity.pdbx_description
1 polymer ?
#
loop_
_entity_poly.entity_id
_entity_poly.type
_entity_poly.pdbx_seq_one_letter_code
_entity_poly.pdbx_strand_id
1 'polypeptide(L)'
;TVHDFIVTYNETFKFIEDKYGVEAVKDLWKTISEEWCTHLDELIRTKGLEGMVEYWGGEGGTLGREKAEYEINLKDGVFSGIMHECPSVKELHERNRKVYNGKLTYCDHCPALYAPVAEKYGIKMTFGIEHDEDGECTGKCTWGASHYSL
;
A
#
# COMPACT_ATOMS: atom_id res chain seq x y z
N THR A 1 -12.13 10.83 -11.27
CA THR A 1 -10.73 10.58 -11.71
C THR A 1 -10.04 9.70 -10.68
N VAL A 2 -8.79 9.24 -10.91
CA VAL A 2 -8.02 8.54 -9.85
C VAL A 2 -7.83 9.42 -8.62
N HIS A 3 -7.65 10.73 -8.82
CA HIS A 3 -7.53 11.72 -7.75
C HIS A 3 -8.81 11.84 -6.90
N ASP A 4 -9.99 11.82 -7.53
CA ASP A 4 -11.25 11.85 -6.76
C ASP A 4 -11.48 10.54 -5.99
N PHE A 5 -11.00 9.43 -6.54
CA PHE A 5 -11.02 8.15 -5.84
C PHE A 5 -10.13 8.20 -4.60
N ILE A 6 -8.91 8.74 -4.67
CA ILE A 6 -8.01 8.90 -3.51
C ILE A 6 -8.70 9.66 -2.37
N VAL A 7 -9.32 10.81 -2.67
CA VAL A 7 -10.05 11.59 -1.67
C VAL A 7 -11.21 10.79 -1.08
N THR A 8 -12.01 10.15 -1.94
CA THR A 8 -13.16 9.36 -1.49
C THR A 8 -12.73 8.17 -0.63
N TYR A 9 -11.62 7.52 -0.98
CA TYR A 9 -11.07 6.38 -0.26
C TYR A 9 -10.58 6.79 1.14
N ASN A 10 -9.88 7.91 1.25
CA ASN A 10 -9.50 8.53 2.52
C ASN A 10 -10.71 8.87 3.41
N GLU A 11 -11.72 9.54 2.87
CA GLU A 11 -12.93 9.87 3.63
C GLU A 11 -13.74 8.64 4.01
N THR A 12 -13.70 7.58 3.20
CA THR A 12 -14.37 6.31 3.50
C THR A 12 -13.79 5.67 4.76
N PHE A 13 -12.46 5.67 4.93
CA PHE A 13 -11.83 5.13 6.15
C PHE A 13 -12.24 5.89 7.40
N LYS A 14 -12.20 7.23 7.34
CA LYS A 14 -12.67 8.09 8.44
C LYS A 14 -14.12 7.80 8.80
N PHE A 15 -14.99 7.76 7.79
CA PHE A 15 -16.42 7.52 7.99
C PHE A 15 -16.70 6.15 8.60
N ILE A 16 -16.01 5.10 8.11
CA ILE A 16 -16.19 3.74 8.64
C ILE A 16 -15.70 3.65 10.06
N GLU A 17 -14.53 4.21 10.39
CA GLU A 17 -14.03 4.16 11.77
C GLU A 17 -14.95 4.96 12.72
N ASP A 18 -15.37 6.16 12.33
CA ASP A 18 -16.24 7.01 13.14
C ASP A 18 -17.59 6.32 13.42
N LYS A 19 -18.17 5.68 12.41
CA LYS A 19 -19.51 5.11 12.51
C LYS A 19 -19.56 3.67 13.01
N TYR A 20 -18.56 2.87 12.69
CA TYR A 20 -18.55 1.42 12.89
C TYR A 20 -17.30 0.89 13.62
N GLY A 21 -16.33 1.76 13.91
CA GLY A 21 -15.11 1.42 14.62
C GLY A 21 -14.01 0.83 13.74
N VAL A 22 -12.81 0.71 14.33
CA VAL A 22 -11.59 0.28 13.63
C VAL A 22 -11.65 -1.13 13.07
N GLU A 23 -12.40 -2.05 13.70
CA GLU A 23 -12.53 -3.42 13.18
C GLU A 23 -13.28 -3.44 11.83
N ALA A 24 -14.25 -2.55 11.62
CA ALA A 24 -14.92 -2.43 10.32
C ALA A 24 -13.98 -1.90 9.23
N VAL A 25 -12.99 -1.07 9.57
CA VAL A 25 -11.94 -0.63 8.63
C VAL A 25 -11.04 -1.81 8.24
N LYS A 26 -10.64 -2.63 9.22
CA LYS A 26 -9.86 -3.85 8.97
C LYS A 26 -10.62 -4.85 8.10
N ASP A 27 -11.92 -5.04 8.35
CA ASP A 27 -12.78 -5.92 7.55
C ASP A 27 -12.91 -5.42 6.11
N LEU A 28 -13.04 -4.10 5.91
CA LEU A 28 -12.99 -3.50 4.57
C LEU A 28 -11.67 -3.82 3.88
N TRP A 29 -10.52 -3.55 4.52
CA TRP A 29 -9.22 -3.80 3.92
C TRP A 29 -8.98 -5.28 3.63
N LYS A 30 -9.39 -6.17 4.54
CA LYS A 30 -9.36 -7.62 4.32
C LYS A 30 -10.16 -8.00 3.08
N THR A 31 -11.37 -7.48 2.92
CA THR A 31 -12.22 -7.76 1.76
C THR A 31 -11.57 -7.25 0.46
N ILE A 32 -10.98 -6.05 0.47
CA ILE A 32 -10.25 -5.51 -0.68
C ILE A 32 -9.05 -6.41 -1.03
N SER A 33 -8.28 -6.85 -0.04
CA SER A 33 -7.15 -7.76 -0.22
C SER A 33 -7.59 -9.09 -0.85
N GLU A 34 -8.68 -9.67 -0.34
CA GLU A 34 -9.17 -10.99 -0.74
C GLU A 34 -9.82 -10.97 -2.13
N GLU A 35 -10.56 -9.92 -2.47
CA GLU A 35 -11.42 -9.90 -3.67
C GLU A 35 -10.89 -9.02 -4.80
N TRP A 36 -10.11 -7.97 -4.50
CA TRP A 36 -9.80 -6.91 -5.46
C TRP A 36 -8.30 -6.77 -5.79
N CYS A 37 -7.40 -7.32 -4.98
CA CYS A 37 -5.96 -7.37 -5.27
C CYS A 37 -5.56 -8.48 -6.27
N THR A 38 -6.45 -8.84 -7.20
CA THR A 38 -6.29 -9.99 -8.11
C THR A 38 -5.12 -9.84 -9.09
N HIS A 39 -4.80 -8.61 -9.53
CA HIS A 39 -3.65 -8.39 -10.41
C HIS A 39 -2.31 -8.64 -9.72
N LEU A 40 -2.17 -8.20 -8.46
CA LEU A 40 -0.98 -8.51 -7.66
C LEU A 40 -0.89 -10.01 -7.39
N ASP A 41 -2.02 -10.63 -7.04
CA ASP A 41 -2.10 -12.07 -6.79
C ASP A 41 -1.61 -12.87 -8.01
N GLU A 42 -2.10 -12.54 -9.20
CA GLU A 42 -1.71 -13.20 -10.45
C GLU A 42 -0.21 -13.05 -10.75
N LEU A 43 0.34 -11.85 -10.54
CA LEU A 43 1.76 -11.59 -10.78
C LEU A 43 2.64 -12.35 -9.78
N ILE A 44 2.29 -12.37 -8.50
CA ILE A 44 3.06 -13.14 -7.50
C ILE A 44 2.94 -14.65 -7.79
N ARG A 45 1.74 -15.13 -8.12
CA ARG A 45 1.51 -16.54 -8.44
C ARG A 45 2.37 -17.03 -9.60
N THR A 46 2.53 -16.21 -10.62
CA THR A 46 3.20 -16.60 -11.88
C THR A 46 4.68 -16.24 -11.92
N LYS A 47 5.09 -15.19 -11.19
CA LYS A 47 6.43 -14.59 -11.29
C LYS A 47 7.10 -14.35 -9.93
N GLY A 48 6.47 -14.68 -8.80
CA GLY A 48 7.06 -14.48 -7.48
C GLY A 48 7.43 -13.02 -7.21
N LEU A 49 8.67 -12.78 -6.74
CA LEU A 49 9.18 -11.44 -6.42
C LEU A 49 9.38 -10.58 -7.67
N GLU A 50 9.67 -11.17 -8.83
CA GLU A 50 9.71 -10.47 -10.11
C GLU A 50 8.32 -9.92 -10.48
N GLY A 51 7.25 -10.63 -10.10
CA GLY A 51 5.88 -10.15 -10.24
C GLY A 51 5.59 -8.91 -9.41
N MET A 52 6.20 -8.79 -8.22
CA MET A 52 6.13 -7.59 -7.39
C MET A 52 6.85 -6.40 -8.04
N VAL A 53 8.02 -6.63 -8.65
CA VAL A 53 8.72 -5.60 -9.43
C VAL A 53 7.84 -5.09 -10.57
N GLU A 54 7.16 -5.99 -11.29
CA GLU A 54 6.26 -5.62 -12.38
C GLU A 54 5.00 -4.90 -11.89
N TYR A 55 4.43 -5.30 -10.76
CA TYR A 55 3.22 -4.69 -10.22
C TYR A 55 3.43 -3.23 -9.81
N TRP A 56 4.53 -2.95 -9.10
CA TRP A 56 4.82 -1.60 -8.61
C TRP A 56 5.68 -0.79 -9.57
N GLY A 57 6.71 -1.39 -10.16
CA GLY A 57 7.75 -0.71 -10.92
C GLY A 57 7.50 -0.59 -12.43
N GLY A 58 8.43 0.11 -13.10
CA GLY A 58 8.38 0.35 -14.55
C GLY A 58 7.27 1.32 -14.97
N GLU A 59 7.23 1.70 -16.25
CA GLU A 59 6.23 2.66 -16.77
C GLU A 59 4.79 2.13 -16.72
N GLY A 60 4.62 0.81 -16.83
CA GLY A 60 3.31 0.15 -16.81
C GLY A 60 2.80 -0.24 -15.42
N GLY A 61 3.68 -0.25 -14.41
CA GLY A 61 3.34 -0.58 -13.03
C GLY A 61 2.48 0.49 -12.38
N THR A 62 1.89 0.15 -11.23
CA THR A 62 1.02 1.05 -10.47
C THR A 62 1.70 2.38 -10.14
N LEU A 63 2.93 2.34 -9.60
CA LEU A 63 3.66 3.56 -9.22
C LEU A 63 4.16 4.35 -10.44
N GLY A 64 4.55 3.67 -11.52
CA GLY A 64 4.93 4.33 -12.77
C GLY A 64 3.79 5.08 -13.44
N ARG A 65 2.60 4.46 -13.53
CA ARG A 65 1.41 5.11 -14.09
C ARG A 65 0.94 6.30 -13.27
N GLU A 66 1.13 6.24 -11.95
CA GLU A 66 0.82 7.34 -11.02
C GLU A 66 1.94 8.39 -10.96
N LYS A 67 3.05 8.18 -11.68
CA LYS A 67 4.23 9.06 -11.68
C LYS A 67 4.78 9.34 -10.27
N ALA A 68 4.74 8.32 -9.41
CA ALA A 68 5.30 8.40 -8.08
C ALA A 68 6.84 8.55 -8.12
N GLU A 69 7.41 9.17 -7.09
CA GLU A 69 8.85 9.20 -6.87
C GLU A 69 9.26 8.02 -5.98
N TYR A 70 9.88 6.99 -6.58
CA TYR A 70 10.20 5.75 -5.89
C TYR A 70 11.48 5.10 -6.43
N GLU A 71 12.02 4.18 -5.64
CA GLU A 71 13.05 3.23 -6.06
C GLU A 71 12.52 1.81 -5.83
N ILE A 72 12.79 0.90 -6.76
CA ILE A 72 12.51 -0.54 -6.62
C ILE A 72 13.75 -1.30 -7.04
N ASN A 73 14.10 -2.32 -6.26
CA ASN A 73 15.21 -3.22 -6.54
C ASN A 73 14.82 -4.66 -6.17
N LEU A 74 15.33 -5.61 -6.96
CA LEU A 74 15.26 -7.04 -6.67
C LEU A 74 16.67 -7.60 -6.79
N LYS A 75 17.24 -8.01 -5.66
CA LYS A 75 18.60 -8.54 -5.60
C LYS A 75 18.71 -9.63 -4.55
N ASP A 76 19.44 -10.69 -4.87
CA ASP A 76 19.75 -11.80 -3.96
C ASP A 76 18.49 -12.41 -3.30
N GLY A 77 17.38 -12.51 -4.05
CA GLY A 77 16.11 -13.06 -3.56
C GLY A 77 15.33 -12.13 -2.62
N VAL A 78 15.66 -10.84 -2.60
CA VAL A 78 14.98 -9.83 -1.78
C VAL A 78 14.48 -8.71 -2.68
N PHE A 79 13.16 -8.51 -2.67
CA PHE A 79 12.51 -7.32 -3.21
C PHE A 79 12.60 -6.19 -2.18
N SER A 80 12.88 -4.97 -2.64
CA SER A 80 12.89 -3.76 -1.82
C SER A 80 12.36 -2.56 -2.59
N GLY A 81 11.66 -1.67 -1.91
CA GLY A 81 11.16 -0.43 -2.43
C GLY A 81 11.33 0.72 -1.43
N ILE A 82 11.58 1.92 -1.95
CA ILE A 82 11.61 3.17 -1.20
C ILE A 82 10.61 4.11 -1.88
N MET A 83 9.65 4.61 -1.10
CA MET A 83 8.69 5.63 -1.52
C MET A 83 9.19 6.96 -0.99
N HIS A 84 9.57 7.87 -1.89
CA HIS A 84 9.99 9.22 -1.52
C HIS A 84 8.80 10.17 -1.42
N GLU A 85 7.77 9.94 -2.24
CA GLU A 85 6.52 10.69 -2.22
C GLU A 85 5.34 9.82 -2.71
N CYS A 86 4.48 9.40 -1.79
CA CYS A 86 3.25 8.68 -2.13
C CYS A 86 2.27 9.60 -2.86
N PRO A 87 1.83 9.27 -4.10
CA PRO A 87 0.93 10.12 -4.88
C PRO A 87 -0.42 10.32 -4.19
N SER A 88 -0.89 9.32 -3.41
CA SER A 88 -2.14 9.42 -2.67
C SER A 88 -2.07 10.41 -1.50
N VAL A 89 -0.98 10.37 -0.72
CA VAL A 89 -0.79 11.32 0.39
C VAL A 89 -0.56 12.73 -0.14
N LYS A 90 0.27 12.87 -1.19
CA LYS A 90 0.48 14.14 -1.89
C LYS A 90 -0.83 14.77 -2.34
N GLU A 91 -1.69 14.00 -3.02
CA GLU A 91 -2.98 14.48 -3.50
C GLU A 91 -3.88 14.99 -2.36
N LEU A 92 -3.89 14.30 -1.22
CA LEU A 92 -4.66 14.72 -0.05
C LEU A 92 -4.14 16.05 0.49
N HIS A 93 -2.82 16.20 0.63
CA HIS A 93 -2.19 17.44 1.09
C HIS A 93 -2.42 18.59 0.11
N GLU A 94 -2.24 18.38 -1.19
CA GLU A 94 -2.47 19.39 -2.23
C GLU A 94 -3.93 19.90 -2.25
N ARG A 95 -4.89 19.03 -1.91
CA ARG A 95 -6.31 19.40 -1.76
C ARG A 95 -6.71 19.87 -0.37
N ASN A 96 -5.74 20.10 0.53
CA ASN A 96 -5.98 20.47 1.92
C ASN A 96 -6.96 19.53 2.63
N ARG A 97 -6.84 18.23 2.36
CA ARG A 97 -7.60 17.17 3.03
C ARG A 97 -6.76 16.60 4.15
N LYS A 98 -7.36 16.50 5.34
CA LYS A 98 -6.74 15.76 6.45
C LYS A 98 -6.56 14.30 6.03
N VAL A 99 -5.38 13.73 6.22
CA VAL A 99 -5.17 12.31 5.93
C VAL A 99 -5.83 11.48 7.04
N TYR A 100 -6.33 10.29 6.72
CA TYR A 100 -6.89 9.38 7.70
C TYR A 100 -5.82 9.05 8.75
N ASN A 101 -6.10 9.42 10.00
CA ASN A 101 -5.22 9.23 11.16
C ASN A 101 -6.09 9.03 12.42
N GLY A 102 -6.57 7.81 12.61
CA GLY A 102 -7.43 7.37 13.72
C GLY A 102 -6.71 6.32 14.58
N LYS A 103 -7.36 5.19 14.91
CA LYS A 103 -6.67 4.05 15.51
C LYS A 103 -5.72 3.34 14.54
N LEU A 104 -5.93 3.57 13.25
CA LEU A 104 -5.06 3.22 12.15
C LEU A 104 -4.77 4.48 11.35
N THR A 105 -3.70 4.44 10.59
CA THR A 105 -3.26 5.53 9.71
C THR A 105 -3.58 5.18 8.26
N TYR A 106 -3.61 6.19 7.39
CA TYR A 106 -3.89 5.98 5.97
C TYR A 106 -2.95 4.92 5.38
N CYS A 107 -1.64 4.99 5.62
CA CYS A 107 -0.71 4.03 5.04
C CYS A 107 -0.81 2.61 5.60
N ASP A 108 -1.51 2.37 6.72
CA ASP A 108 -1.73 1.01 7.23
C ASP A 108 -2.60 0.15 6.29
N HIS A 109 -3.32 0.78 5.36
CA HIS A 109 -4.02 0.03 4.32
C HIS A 109 -3.02 -0.73 3.42
N CYS A 110 -1.83 -0.19 3.13
CA CYS A 110 -0.87 -0.84 2.24
C CYS A 110 -0.42 -2.23 2.74
N PRO A 111 0.08 -2.40 3.98
CA PRO A 111 0.39 -3.74 4.50
C PRO A 111 -0.86 -4.61 4.62
N ALA A 112 -2.01 -4.06 5.02
CA ALA A 112 -3.25 -4.81 5.15
C ALA A 112 -3.75 -5.36 3.80
N LEU A 113 -3.52 -4.64 2.70
CA LEU A 113 -3.89 -5.08 1.36
C LEU A 113 -2.89 -6.06 0.75
N TYR A 114 -1.59 -5.74 0.80
CA TYR A 114 -0.60 -6.44 -0.01
C TYR A 114 0.04 -7.64 0.67
N ALA A 115 0.29 -7.57 1.99
CA ALA A 115 0.97 -8.65 2.70
C ALA A 115 0.18 -9.98 2.67
N PRO A 116 -1.15 -10.00 2.87
CA PRO A 116 -1.91 -11.25 2.80
C PRO A 116 -1.89 -11.90 1.42
N VAL A 117 -1.80 -11.10 0.35
CA VAL A 117 -1.71 -11.62 -1.02
C VAL A 117 -0.38 -12.35 -1.23
N ALA A 118 0.73 -11.76 -0.78
CA ALA A 118 2.05 -12.36 -0.87
C ALA A 118 2.20 -13.61 0.02
N GLU A 119 1.57 -13.60 1.19
CA GLU A 119 1.65 -14.68 2.16
C GLU A 119 1.09 -16.02 1.63
N LYS A 120 0.08 -15.98 0.76
CA LYS A 120 -0.45 -17.18 0.04
C LYS A 120 0.63 -17.97 -0.69
N TYR A 121 1.72 -17.30 -1.08
CA TYR A 121 2.81 -17.84 -1.87
C TYR A 121 4.12 -17.98 -1.07
N GLY A 122 4.03 -17.94 0.27
CA GLY A 122 5.18 -18.10 1.16
C GLY A 122 6.15 -16.91 1.10
N ILE A 123 5.67 -15.72 0.74
CA ILE A 123 6.44 -14.48 0.71
C ILE A 123 6.01 -13.62 1.88
N LYS A 124 6.98 -13.25 2.72
CA LYS A 124 6.79 -12.31 3.82
C LYS A 124 7.06 -10.89 3.31
N MET A 125 6.14 -9.97 3.59
CA MET A 125 6.35 -8.54 3.37
C MET A 125 6.69 -7.81 4.68
N THR A 126 7.45 -6.72 4.55
CA THR A 126 7.80 -5.78 5.64
C THR A 126 7.57 -4.36 5.17
N PHE A 127 7.16 -3.48 6.09
CA PHE A 127 6.88 -2.08 5.80
C PHE A 127 7.46 -1.21 6.91
N GLY A 128 8.16 -0.14 6.54
CA GLY A 128 8.58 0.95 7.42
C GLY A 128 7.88 2.22 6.95
N ILE A 129 6.74 2.54 7.55
CA ILE A 129 5.95 3.73 7.25
C ILE A 129 6.49 4.88 8.10
N GLU A 130 6.71 6.05 7.49
CA GLU A 130 7.06 7.26 8.22
C GLU A 130 5.81 8.05 8.62
N HIS A 131 5.83 8.52 9.85
CA HIS A 131 4.79 9.38 10.42
C HIS A 131 5.42 10.68 10.93
N ASP A 132 4.66 11.77 10.91
CA ASP A 132 5.05 13.05 11.49
C ASP A 132 4.86 13.08 13.02
N GLU A 133 5.08 14.25 13.63
CA GLU A 133 4.95 14.44 15.08
C GLU A 133 3.53 14.20 15.60
N ASP A 134 2.51 14.34 14.74
CA ASP A 134 1.10 14.09 15.04
C ASP A 134 0.68 12.63 14.73
N GLY A 135 1.62 11.79 14.30
CA GLY A 135 1.38 10.41 13.91
C GLY A 135 0.67 10.25 12.56
N GLU A 136 0.55 11.31 11.75
CA GLU A 136 -0.01 11.24 10.41
C GLU A 136 1.06 10.72 9.43
N CYS A 137 0.66 9.91 8.45
CA CYS A 137 1.61 9.39 7.45
C CYS A 137 2.18 10.53 6.59
N THR A 138 3.50 10.56 6.43
CA THR A 138 4.18 11.58 5.62
C THR A 138 4.14 11.27 4.12
N GLY A 139 3.70 10.07 3.74
CA GLY A 139 3.77 9.56 2.38
C GLY A 139 5.13 8.97 2.00
N LYS A 140 6.08 8.91 2.95
CA LYS A 140 7.35 8.19 2.81
C LYS A 140 7.25 6.83 3.47
N CYS A 141 7.78 5.82 2.80
CA CYS A 141 7.90 4.50 3.39
C CYS A 141 8.98 3.66 2.71
N THR A 142 9.38 2.60 3.39
CA THR A 142 10.09 1.48 2.79
C THR A 142 9.19 0.26 2.80
N TRP A 143 9.31 -0.59 1.79
CA TRP A 143 8.69 -1.91 1.83
C TRP A 143 9.62 -2.95 1.21
N GLY A 144 9.52 -4.18 1.69
CA GLY A 144 10.38 -5.27 1.25
C GLY A 144 9.66 -6.59 1.28
N ALA A 145 10.12 -7.54 0.47
CA ALA A 145 9.55 -8.87 0.41
C ALA A 145 10.63 -9.93 0.16
N SER A 146 10.48 -11.07 0.83
CA SER A 146 11.35 -12.23 0.65
C SER A 146 10.59 -13.50 0.98
N HIS A 147 11.02 -14.64 0.45
CA HIS A 147 10.48 -15.92 0.90
C HIS A 147 10.80 -16.16 2.37
N TYR A 148 9.89 -16.83 3.08
CA TYR A 148 10.20 -17.28 4.44
C TYR A 148 11.51 -18.07 4.44
N SER A 149 12.43 -17.69 5.32
CA SER A 149 13.63 -18.48 5.59
C SER A 149 13.18 -19.83 6.17
N LEU A 150 13.65 -20.93 5.58
CA LEU A 150 13.51 -22.28 6.14
C LEU A 150 14.24 -22.39 7.48
#